data_AF-A0A2V6DTX7-F1
#
_entry.id   AF-A0A2V6DTX7-F1
#
_cell.length_a   1.000
_cell.length_b   1.000
_cell.length_c   1.000
_cell.angle_alpha   90.00
_cell.angle_beta   90.00
_cell.angle_gamma   90.00
#
_symmetry.space_group_name_H-M   'P 1'
#
loop_
_entity.id
_entity.type
_entity.pdbx_description
1 polymer ?
#
loop_
_entity_poly.entity_id
_entity_poly.type
_entity_poly.pdbx_seq_one_letter_code
_entity_poly.pdbx_strand_id
1 'polypeptide(L)' 'KDYHQVTDEVHADWDLSGAVQDVDLLFEVGYQIANADKFPEWKPGIEFKPKRDAMLKK' A
#
# COMPACT_ATOMS: atom_id res chain seq x y z
N LYS A 1 -7.02 19.98 -10.34
CA LYS A 1 -8.16 20.90 -10.23
C LYS A 1 -9.15 20.39 -9.20
N ASP A 2 -9.44 19.09 -9.22
CA ASP A 2 -10.47 18.48 -8.36
C ASP A 2 -9.92 17.87 -7.05
N TYR A 3 -8.63 17.52 -7.00
CA TYR A 3 -7.99 16.96 -5.81
C TYR A 3 -8.30 17.74 -4.52
N HIS A 4 -8.79 17.02 -3.50
CA HIS A 4 -9.16 17.57 -2.19
C HIS A 4 -10.23 18.68 -2.26
N GLN A 5 -11.13 18.62 -3.25
CA GLN A 5 -12.29 19.50 -3.37
C GLN A 5 -13.60 18.70 -3.40
N VAL A 6 -14.74 19.38 -3.27
CA VAL A 6 -16.06 18.73 -3.42
C VAL A 6 -16.35 18.24 -4.84
N THR A 7 -15.54 18.67 -5.82
CA THR A 7 -15.65 18.21 -7.22
C THR A 7 -14.84 16.94 -7.49
N ASP A 8 -14.19 16.36 -6.46
CA ASP A 8 -13.44 15.10 -6.51
C ASP A 8 -14.39 13.88 -6.58
N GLU A 9 -15.17 13.83 -7.66
CA GLU A 9 -16.09 12.75 -8.00
C GLU A 9 -15.50 11.91 -9.13
N VAL A 10 -16.02 10.70 -9.37
CA VAL A 10 -15.60 9.89 -10.53
C VAL A 10 -16.19 10.50 -11.79
N HIS A 11 -15.32 10.90 -12.73
CA HIS A 11 -15.74 11.44 -14.02
C HIS A 11 -15.62 10.40 -15.13
N ALA A 12 -16.50 10.49 -16.13
CA ALA A 12 -16.57 9.52 -17.23
C ALA A 12 -15.36 9.59 -18.20
N ASP A 13 -14.61 10.68 -18.18
CA ASP A 13 -13.42 10.91 -19.00
C ASP A 13 -12.11 10.47 -18.31
N TRP A 14 -12.19 9.97 -17.07
CA TRP A 14 -11.03 9.44 -16.37
C TRP A 14 -10.55 8.12 -16.97
N ASP A 15 -9.25 8.01 -17.21
CA ASP A 15 -8.60 6.72 -17.46
C ASP A 15 -8.30 6.03 -16.13
N LEU A 16 -9.07 5.00 -15.81
CA LEU A 16 -8.93 4.22 -14.57
C LEU A 16 -7.97 3.03 -14.70
N SER A 17 -7.25 2.88 -15.81
CA SER A 17 -6.32 1.75 -16.00
C SER A 17 -5.23 1.68 -14.92
N GLY A 18 -4.74 2.82 -14.44
CA GLY A 18 -3.81 2.88 -13.30
C GLY A 18 -4.44 2.39 -11.99
N ALA A 19 -5.70 2.74 -11.72
CA ALA A 19 -6.40 2.29 -10.51
C ALA A 19 -6.62 0.77 -10.51
N VAL A 20 -6.82 0.16 -11.68
CA VAL A 20 -6.86 -1.31 -11.82
C VAL A 20 -5.51 -1.93 -11.42
N GLN A 21 -4.40 -1.37 -11.92
CA GLN A 21 -3.05 -1.84 -11.55
C GLN A 21 -2.79 -1.70 -10.05
N ASP A 22 -3.24 -0.61 -9.44
CA ASP A 22 -3.12 -0.39 -7.99
C ASP A 22 -3.90 -1.46 -7.20
N VAL A 23 -5.14 -1.76 -7.62
CA VAL A 23 -5.96 -2.79 -6.98
C VAL A 23 -5.31 -4.17 -7.10
N ASP A 24 -4.83 -4.54 -8.28
CA ASP A 24 -4.13 -5.82 -8.50
C ASP A 24 -2.90 -5.93 -7.60
N LEU A 25 -2.07 -4.88 -7.53
CA LEU A 25 -0.88 -4.85 -6.69
C LEU A 25 -1.23 -4.97 -5.19
N LEU A 26 -2.19 -4.19 -4.72
CA LEU A 26 -2.58 -4.19 -3.31
C LEU A 26 -3.21 -5.52 -2.89
N PHE A 27 -4.01 -6.13 -3.77
CA PHE A 27 -4.59 -7.44 -3.54
C PHE A 27 -3.48 -8.51 -3.45
N GLU A 28 -2.55 -8.54 -4.40
CA GLU A 28 -1.44 -9.49 -4.42
C GLU A 28 -0.59 -9.39 -3.15
N VAL A 29 -0.25 -8.17 -2.72
CA VAL A 29 0.50 -7.94 -1.46
C VAL A 29 -0.27 -8.49 -0.26
N GLY A 30 -1.57 -8.17 -0.14
CA GLY A 30 -2.41 -8.67 0.94
C GLY A 30 -2.53 -10.18 0.95
N TYR A 31 -2.72 -10.78 -0.23
CA TYR A 31 -2.83 -12.22 -0.42
C TYR A 31 -1.55 -12.95 -0.01
N GLN A 32 -0.38 -12.46 -0.44
CA GLN A 32 0.91 -13.03 -0.06
C GLN A 32 1.14 -12.95 1.45
N ILE A 33 0.86 -11.79 2.08
CA ILE A 33 1.05 -11.62 3.53
C ILE A 33 0.10 -12.52 4.32
N ALA A 34 -1.16 -12.63 3.91
CA ALA A 34 -2.17 -13.44 4.59
C ALA A 34 -1.86 -14.94 4.54
N ASN A 35 -1.16 -15.41 3.51
CA ASN A 35 -0.83 -16.82 3.29
C ASN A 35 0.65 -17.16 3.59
N ALA A 36 1.45 -16.22 4.10
CA ALA A 36 2.85 -16.46 4.41
C ALA A 36 3.03 -17.15 5.78
N ASP A 37 3.95 -18.11 5.86
CA ASP A 37 4.33 -18.77 7.13
C ASP A 37 4.98 -17.82 8.15
N LYS A 38 5.55 -16.72 7.67
CA LYS A 38 6.26 -15.73 8.48
C LYS A 38 5.75 -14.34 8.17
N PHE A 39 5.68 -13.51 9.21
CA PHE A 39 5.36 -12.11 9.05
C PHE A 39 6.46 -11.39 8.23
N PRO A 40 6.11 -10.40 7.38
CA PRO A 40 7.10 -9.67 6.60
C PRO A 40 8.14 -8.97 7.47
N GLU A 41 9.40 -9.05 7.04
CA GLU A 41 10.51 -8.35 7.67
C GLU A 41 11.07 -7.25 6.76
N TRP A 42 11.59 -6.19 7.36
CA TRP A 42 12.41 -5.23 6.65
C TRP A 42 13.69 -5.90 6.17
N LYS A 43 14.13 -5.58 4.95
CA LYS A 43 15.46 -5.95 4.43
C LYS A 43 16.61 -5.56 5.40
N PRO A 44 17.85 -6.01 5.20
CA PRO A 44 18.98 -5.49 5.95
C PRO A 44 19.29 -4.03 5.53
N GLY A 45 19.60 -3.17 6.50
CA GLY A 45 20.20 -1.84 6.23
C GLY A 45 19.25 -0.68 5.89
N ILE A 46 17.94 -0.90 5.77
CA ILE A 46 16.99 0.22 5.57
C ILE A 46 16.68 0.93 6.88
N GLU A 47 16.59 2.26 6.76
CA GLU A 47 16.38 3.23 7.84
C GLU A 47 15.07 3.04 8.63
N PHE A 48 14.10 2.33 8.06
CA PHE A 48 12.80 2.09 8.68
C PHE A 48 12.83 0.98 9.74
N LYS A 49 13.76 0.02 9.60
CA LYS A 49 13.82 -1.14 10.49
C LYS A 49 14.03 -0.74 11.95
N PRO A 50 15.00 0.12 12.32
CA PRO A 50 15.21 0.49 13.72
C PRO A 50 13.98 1.13 14.37
N LYS A 51 13.26 2.00 13.63
CA LYS A 51 12.03 2.62 14.13
C LYS A 51 10.92 1.59 14.32
N ARG A 52 10.73 0.67 13.36
CA ARG A 52 9.73 -0.39 13.49
C ARG A 52 10.03 -1.31 14.68
N ASP A 53 11.29 -1.73 14.82
CA ASP A 53 11.70 -2.60 15.92
C ASP A 53 11.45 -1.92 17.27
N ALA A 54 11.69 -0.60 17.38
CA ALA A 54 11.37 0.17 18.57
C ALA A 54 9.87 0.22 18.87
N MET A 55 9.01 0.38 17.86
CA MET A 55 7.55 0.36 18.01
C MET A 55 7.00 -0.99 18.50
N LEU A 56 7.72 -2.09 18.26
CA LEU A 56 7.29 -3.45 18.60
C LEU A 56 7.78 -3.92 19.97
N LYS A 57 8.71 -3.20 20.61
CA LYS A 57 9.15 -3.50 21.97
C LYS A 57 8.03 -3.14 22.95
N LYS A 58 7.61 -4.12 23.76
CA LYS A 58 6.66 -3.93 24.87
C LYS A 58 7.29 -3.13 26.01
#